data_AF-A0A3B8JGJ5-F1
#
_entry.id   AF-A0A3B8JGJ5-F1
#
_cell.length_a   1.000
_cell.length_b   1.000
_cell.length_c   1.000
_cell.angle_alpha   90.00
_cell.angle_beta   90.00
_cell.angle_gamma   90.00
#
_symmetry.space_group_name_H-M   'P 1'
#
loop_
_entity.id
_entity.type
_entity.pdbx_description
1 polymer ?
#
loop_
_entity_poly.entity_id
_entity_poly.type
_entity_poly.pdbx_seq_one_letter_code
_entity_poly.pdbx_strand_id
1 'polypeptide(L)'
;MQGFLKGCVDKDSFGKLLSNLYCVYSQLESELECHQKHPLVSYFYFPELNRKANLEKDLAFYFGSDWKEKVTPSSAAQAYINRICEVSATEPVLLLAHAYTRYMGDLSGGQGLKKIVQSVMNLPEPQGTAFYDFEQISDLKAFKDKYRQVLDELPVNEETADKIVAEANTSFKLNIQMLQELEGSFATVVS
;
A
#
# COMPACT_ATOMS: atom_id res chain seq x y z
N MET A 1 1.58 -0.05 15.43
CA MET A 1 2.78 -0.61 14.74
C MET A 1 3.76 -1.33 15.67
N GLN A 2 4.32 -0.72 16.73
CA GLN A 2 5.23 -1.46 17.64
C GLN A 2 4.56 -2.61 18.41
N GLY A 3 3.25 -2.52 18.69
CA GLY A 3 2.46 -3.61 19.28
C GLY A 3 2.25 -4.79 18.33
N PHE A 4 1.83 -4.51 17.10
CA PHE A 4 1.66 -5.51 16.01
C PHE A 4 2.89 -6.42 15.85
N LEU A 5 4.10 -5.84 15.85
CA LEU A 5 5.35 -6.58 15.61
C LEU A 5 5.93 -7.29 16.84
N LYS A 6 5.48 -6.99 18.06
CA LYS A 6 6.11 -7.48 19.30
C LYS A 6 5.50 -8.75 19.89
N GLY A 7 4.47 -9.33 19.28
CA GLY A 7 3.91 -10.58 19.85
C GLY A 7 2.84 -11.35 19.06
N CYS A 8 2.30 -10.85 17.94
CA CYS A 8 1.13 -11.48 17.30
C CYS A 8 1.18 -11.49 15.76
N VAL A 9 2.36 -11.56 15.12
CA VAL A 9 2.43 -11.77 13.66
C VAL A 9 2.59 -13.26 13.38
N ASP A 10 1.47 -13.99 13.43
CA ASP A 10 1.42 -15.32 12.82
C ASP A 10 1.21 -15.21 11.30
N LYS A 11 1.41 -16.34 10.62
CA LYS A 11 1.35 -16.46 9.17
C LYS A 11 -0.03 -16.06 8.60
N ASP A 12 -1.11 -16.37 9.31
CA ASP A 12 -2.49 -16.11 8.86
C ASP A 12 -2.81 -14.62 8.98
N SER A 13 -2.42 -14.02 10.10
CA SER A 13 -2.56 -12.60 10.39
C SER A 13 -1.84 -11.73 9.37
N PHE A 14 -0.61 -12.10 9.02
CA PHE A 14 0.15 -11.41 8.00
C PHE A 14 -0.42 -11.65 6.60
N GLY A 15 -0.88 -12.87 6.30
CA GLY A 15 -1.60 -13.18 5.06
C GLY A 15 -2.84 -12.31 4.87
N LYS A 16 -3.66 -12.13 5.91
CA LYS A 16 -4.84 -11.23 5.87
C LYS A 16 -4.47 -9.77 5.64
N LEU A 17 -3.38 -9.29 6.25
CA LEU A 17 -2.85 -7.96 5.96
C LEU A 17 -2.51 -7.83 4.48
N LEU A 18 -1.76 -8.78 3.93
CA LEU A 18 -1.38 -8.77 2.52
C LEU A 18 -2.59 -8.87 1.58
N SER A 19 -3.65 -9.60 1.95
CA SER A 19 -4.91 -9.64 1.19
C SER A 19 -5.55 -8.26 1.07
N ASN A 20 -5.65 -7.54 2.18
CA ASN A 20 -6.20 -6.18 2.19
C ASN A 20 -5.32 -5.22 1.38
N LEU A 21 -4.00 -5.32 1.53
CA LEU A 21 -3.06 -4.54 0.73
C LEU A 21 -3.23 -4.86 -0.76
N TYR A 22 -3.28 -6.13 -1.16
CA TYR A 22 -3.50 -6.52 -2.55
C TYR A 22 -4.73 -5.86 -3.16
N CYS A 23 -5.87 -5.86 -2.46
CA CYS A 23 -7.08 -5.22 -2.96
C CYS A 23 -6.91 -3.70 -3.11
N VAL A 24 -6.32 -3.03 -2.12
CA VAL A 24 -6.09 -1.57 -2.14
C VAL A 24 -5.10 -1.16 -3.23
N TYR A 25 -3.94 -1.84 -3.34
CA TYR A 25 -2.95 -1.55 -4.38
C TYR A 25 -3.48 -1.88 -5.76
N SER A 26 -4.21 -2.99 -5.92
CA SER A 26 -4.81 -3.31 -7.22
C SER A 26 -5.75 -2.22 -7.70
N GLN A 27 -6.55 -1.63 -6.80
CA GLN A 27 -7.41 -0.50 -7.16
C GLN A 27 -6.58 0.75 -7.47
N LEU A 28 -5.69 1.15 -6.55
CA LEU A 28 -4.86 2.35 -6.71
C LEU A 28 -4.07 2.34 -8.02
N GLU A 29 -3.43 1.21 -8.33
CA GLU A 29 -2.61 1.06 -9.53
C GLU A 29 -3.45 1.07 -10.81
N SER A 30 -4.64 0.46 -10.77
CA SER A 30 -5.59 0.52 -11.89
C SER A 30 -6.06 1.95 -12.17
N GLU A 31 -6.37 2.73 -11.12
CA GLU A 31 -6.78 4.12 -11.28
C GLU A 31 -5.64 5.02 -11.76
N LEU A 32 -4.43 4.84 -11.23
CA LEU A 32 -3.23 5.55 -11.70
C LEU A 32 -2.93 5.24 -13.18
N GLU A 33 -3.03 3.98 -13.59
CA GLU A 33 -2.84 3.57 -14.99
C GLU A 33 -3.92 4.14 -15.91
N CYS A 34 -5.18 4.17 -15.46
CA CYS A 34 -6.28 4.81 -16.18
C CYS A 34 -5.99 6.30 -16.45
N HIS A 35 -5.41 6.98 -15.46
CA HIS A 35 -5.03 8.39 -15.53
C HIS A 35 -3.59 8.65 -15.98
N GLN A 36 -2.87 7.68 -16.54
CA GLN A 36 -1.46 7.83 -16.91
C GLN A 36 -1.19 8.95 -17.94
N LYS A 37 -2.22 9.37 -18.69
CA LYS A 37 -2.16 10.49 -19.66
C LYS A 37 -2.76 11.80 -19.13
N HIS A 38 -3.24 11.82 -17.89
CA HIS A 38 -3.80 13.02 -17.27
C HIS A 38 -2.69 14.08 -17.06
N PRO A 39 -2.95 15.37 -17.30
CA PRO A 39 -1.94 16.43 -17.24
C PRO A 39 -1.21 16.55 -15.91
N LEU A 40 -1.82 16.10 -14.80
CA LEU A 40 -1.18 16.12 -13.48
C LEU A 40 -0.75 14.74 -12.98
N VAL A 41 -1.49 13.66 -13.30
CA VAL A 41 -1.18 12.32 -12.77
C VAL A 41 0.05 11.73 -13.45
N SER A 42 0.26 12.04 -14.73
CA SER A 42 1.44 11.63 -15.48
C SER A 42 2.77 12.03 -14.84
N TYR A 43 2.80 13.10 -14.03
CA TYR A 43 4.01 13.55 -13.33
C TYR A 43 4.46 12.55 -12.27
N PHE A 44 3.52 11.90 -11.58
CA PHE A 44 3.79 11.03 -10.43
C PHE A 44 3.41 9.57 -10.66
N TYR A 45 3.05 9.18 -11.89
CA TYR A 45 2.82 7.79 -12.25
C TYR A 45 4.14 7.06 -12.53
N PHE A 46 4.53 6.18 -11.60
CA PHE A 46 5.74 5.36 -11.72
C PHE A 46 5.39 3.87 -11.63
N PRO A 47 5.26 3.15 -12.76
CA PRO A 47 4.97 1.71 -12.77
C PRO A 47 5.97 0.86 -11.97
N GLU A 48 7.22 1.33 -11.84
CA GLU A 48 8.28 0.74 -11.02
C GLU A 48 7.94 0.67 -9.51
N LEU A 49 6.95 1.46 -9.05
CA LEU A 49 6.39 1.41 -7.70
C LEU A 49 5.24 0.41 -7.55
N ASN A 50 4.67 -0.12 -8.63
CA ASN A 50 3.52 -1.03 -8.53
C ASN A 50 3.88 -2.26 -7.69
N ARG A 51 2.98 -2.63 -6.78
CA ARG A 51 3.10 -3.70 -5.79
C ARG A 51 2.18 -4.87 -6.09
N LYS A 52 1.16 -4.72 -6.94
CA LYS A 52 0.19 -5.80 -7.22
C LYS A 52 0.87 -7.12 -7.55
N ALA A 53 1.80 -7.15 -8.52
CA ALA A 53 2.49 -8.38 -8.92
C ALA A 53 3.29 -9.01 -7.77
N ASN A 54 3.91 -8.19 -6.93
CA ASN A 54 4.63 -8.66 -5.74
C ASN A 54 3.66 -9.25 -4.70
N LEU A 55 2.51 -8.62 -4.50
CA LEU A 55 1.47 -9.12 -3.59
C LEU A 55 0.84 -10.42 -4.10
N GLU A 56 0.68 -10.60 -5.41
CA GLU A 56 0.23 -11.88 -5.99
C GLU A 56 1.19 -13.03 -5.66
N LYS A 57 2.51 -12.79 -5.73
CA LYS A 57 3.53 -13.78 -5.32
C LYS A 57 3.39 -14.14 -3.84
N ASP A 58 3.21 -13.14 -2.98
CA ASP A 58 3.06 -13.37 -1.54
C ASP A 58 1.75 -14.10 -1.22
N LEU A 59 0.63 -13.71 -1.82
CA LEU A 59 -0.66 -14.36 -1.59
C LEU A 59 -0.65 -15.84 -2.01
N ALA A 60 0.03 -16.17 -3.11
CA ALA A 60 0.25 -17.57 -3.48
C ALA A 60 1.05 -18.35 -2.42
N PHE A 61 2.00 -17.71 -1.75
CA PHE A 61 2.78 -18.31 -0.65
C PHE A 61 1.96 -18.50 0.64
N TYR A 62 1.09 -17.54 0.98
CA TYR A 62 0.29 -17.59 2.21
C TYR A 62 -0.96 -18.45 2.08
N PHE A 63 -1.65 -18.42 0.94
CA PHE A 63 -2.96 -19.06 0.76
C PHE A 63 -2.98 -20.24 -0.22
N GLY A 64 -1.89 -20.48 -0.97
CA GLY A 64 -1.80 -21.54 -1.99
C GLY A 64 -2.20 -21.08 -3.39
N SER A 65 -2.27 -22.01 -4.34
CA SER A 65 -2.57 -21.71 -5.76
C SER A 65 -3.98 -21.15 -5.98
N ASP A 66 -4.91 -21.43 -5.08
CA ASP A 66 -6.30 -20.99 -5.06
C ASP A 66 -6.49 -19.66 -4.29
N TRP A 67 -5.40 -18.92 -4.01
CA TRP A 67 -5.46 -17.68 -3.23
C TRP A 67 -6.48 -16.66 -3.75
N LYS A 68 -6.70 -16.60 -5.08
CA LYS A 68 -7.64 -15.65 -5.70
C LYS A 68 -9.08 -15.85 -5.21
N GLU A 69 -9.45 -17.07 -4.85
CA GLU A 69 -10.79 -17.40 -4.35
C GLU A 69 -10.93 -17.09 -2.85
N LYS A 70 -9.80 -16.93 -2.14
CA LYS A 70 -9.73 -16.70 -0.69
C LYS A 70 -9.54 -15.23 -0.34
N VAL A 71 -9.13 -14.40 -1.29
CA VAL A 71 -8.80 -12.99 -1.07
C VAL A 71 -10.01 -12.11 -1.34
N THR A 72 -10.56 -11.56 -0.27
CA THR A 72 -11.61 -10.55 -0.31
C THR A 72 -11.20 -9.36 0.57
N PRO A 73 -11.48 -8.11 0.18
CA PRO A 73 -11.21 -6.98 1.04
C PRO A 73 -12.06 -7.07 2.31
N SER A 74 -11.47 -6.73 3.44
CA SER A 74 -12.23 -6.46 4.66
C SER A 74 -13.05 -5.17 4.54
N SER A 75 -13.92 -4.88 5.52
CA SER A 75 -14.76 -3.68 5.48
C SER A 75 -13.94 -2.39 5.45
N ALA A 76 -12.86 -2.31 6.23
CA ALA A 76 -11.96 -1.17 6.20
C ALA A 76 -11.17 -1.06 4.87
N ALA A 77 -10.72 -2.18 4.30
CA ALA A 77 -10.08 -2.18 2.98
C ALA A 77 -11.06 -1.74 1.88
N GLN A 78 -12.32 -2.18 1.94
CA GLN A 78 -13.36 -1.77 1.01
C GLN A 78 -13.67 -0.27 1.12
N ALA A 79 -13.70 0.28 2.34
CA ALA A 79 -13.85 1.73 2.53
C ALA A 79 -12.69 2.51 1.91
N TYR A 80 -11.46 2.01 2.01
CA TYR A 80 -10.30 2.60 1.34
C TYR A 80 -10.47 2.53 -0.20
N ILE A 81 -10.77 1.36 -0.75
CA ILE A 81 -11.01 1.18 -2.19
C ILE A 81 -12.07 2.15 -2.71
N ASN A 82 -13.19 2.29 -1.98
CA ASN A 82 -14.25 3.22 -2.35
C ASN A 82 -13.76 4.67 -2.42
N ARG A 83 -12.92 5.11 -1.46
CA ARG A 83 -12.34 6.45 -1.48
C ARG A 83 -11.41 6.65 -2.67
N ILE A 84 -10.57 5.66 -2.99
CA ILE A 84 -9.70 5.70 -4.18
C ILE A 84 -10.54 5.87 -5.45
N CYS A 85 -11.59 5.08 -5.62
CA CYS A 85 -12.50 5.18 -6.77
C CYS A 85 -13.19 6.55 -6.83
N GLU A 86 -13.64 7.08 -5.69
CA GLU A 86 -14.28 8.38 -5.60
C GLU A 86 -13.36 9.51 -6.06
N VAL A 87 -12.12 9.58 -5.53
CA VAL A 87 -11.17 10.63 -5.93
C VAL A 87 -10.69 10.45 -7.36
N SER A 88 -10.53 9.22 -7.83
CA SER A 88 -10.21 8.93 -9.24
C SER A 88 -11.29 9.50 -10.17
N ALA A 89 -12.57 9.25 -9.85
CA ALA A 89 -13.67 9.69 -10.70
C ALA A 89 -13.93 11.21 -10.66
N THR A 90 -13.60 11.88 -9.56
CA THR A 90 -13.99 13.28 -9.32
C THR A 90 -12.84 14.27 -9.44
N GLU A 91 -11.67 13.94 -8.90
CA GLU A 91 -10.49 14.82 -8.88
C GLU A 91 -9.19 13.99 -8.90
N PRO A 92 -8.81 13.40 -10.06
CA PRO A 92 -7.75 12.40 -10.18
C PRO A 92 -6.39 12.81 -9.60
N VAL A 93 -6.08 14.11 -9.55
CA VAL A 93 -4.82 14.60 -8.94
C VAL A 93 -4.71 14.21 -7.47
N LEU A 94 -5.83 14.02 -6.76
CA LEU A 94 -5.85 13.58 -5.37
C LEU A 94 -5.39 12.12 -5.19
N LEU A 95 -5.30 11.32 -6.26
CA LEU A 95 -4.63 10.01 -6.21
C LEU A 95 -3.17 10.14 -5.75
N LEU A 96 -2.55 11.31 -5.94
CA LEU A 96 -1.21 11.60 -5.44
C LEU A 96 -1.11 11.39 -3.93
N ALA A 97 -2.14 11.77 -3.17
CA ALA A 97 -2.18 11.61 -1.73
C ALA A 97 -2.12 10.13 -1.32
N HIS A 98 -2.87 9.26 -2.01
CA HIS A 98 -2.86 7.83 -1.76
C HIS A 98 -1.55 7.18 -2.18
N ALA A 99 -1.05 7.51 -3.37
CA ALA A 99 0.24 7.04 -3.87
C ALA A 99 1.38 7.44 -2.93
N TYR A 100 1.42 8.70 -2.49
CA TYR A 100 2.43 9.20 -1.55
C TYR A 100 2.38 8.44 -0.22
N THR A 101 1.21 8.38 0.43
CA THR A 101 1.06 7.70 1.74
C THR A 101 1.49 6.23 1.68
N ARG A 102 1.17 5.52 0.59
CA ARG A 102 1.53 4.11 0.43
C ARG A 102 3.00 3.95 0.05
N TYR A 103 3.40 4.41 -1.13
CA TYR A 103 4.72 4.12 -1.68
C TYR A 103 5.86 4.73 -0.86
N MET A 104 5.72 5.97 -0.36
CA MET A 104 6.79 6.57 0.47
C MET A 104 6.93 5.86 1.82
N GLY A 105 5.82 5.34 2.37
CA GLY A 105 5.84 4.49 3.55
C GLY A 105 6.63 3.19 3.29
N ASP A 106 6.33 2.52 2.18
CA ASP A 106 6.98 1.27 1.80
C ASP A 106 8.49 1.44 1.54
N LEU A 107 8.89 2.51 0.85
CA LEU A 107 10.30 2.82 0.56
C LEU A 107 11.10 3.30 1.78
N SER A 108 10.44 3.70 2.86
CA SER A 108 11.10 4.23 4.06
C SER A 108 11.18 3.20 5.18
N GLY A 109 10.08 2.49 5.45
CA GLY A 109 10.00 1.50 6.53
C GLY A 109 10.00 0.05 6.07
N GLY A 110 9.70 -0.21 4.79
CA GLY A 110 9.45 -1.56 4.27
C GLY A 110 10.64 -2.51 4.43
N GLN A 111 11.88 -2.04 4.25
CA GLN A 111 13.07 -2.86 4.42
C GLN A 111 13.29 -3.32 5.88
N GLY A 112 12.95 -2.46 6.84
CA GLY A 112 12.98 -2.84 8.26
C GLY A 112 11.88 -3.84 8.59
N LEU A 113 10.66 -3.59 8.10
CA LEU A 113 9.53 -4.50 8.29
C LEU A 113 9.80 -5.87 7.67
N LYS A 114 10.33 -5.93 6.45
CA LYS A 114 10.73 -7.17 5.78
C LYS A 114 11.59 -8.05 6.69
N LYS A 115 12.69 -7.49 7.22
CA LYS A 115 13.62 -8.22 8.11
C LYS A 115 12.93 -8.72 9.38
N ILE A 116 12.05 -7.91 9.98
CA ILE A 116 11.30 -8.31 11.18
C ILE A 116 10.36 -9.46 10.85
N VAL A 117 9.58 -9.35 9.77
CA VAL A 117 8.60 -10.36 9.32
C VAL A 117 9.30 -11.68 9.00
N GLN A 118 10.40 -11.65 8.25
CA GLN A 118 11.19 -12.84 7.93
C GLN A 118 11.74 -13.51 9.19
N SER A 119 12.26 -12.73 10.14
CA SER A 119 12.83 -13.23 11.40
C SER A 119 11.77 -13.84 12.32
N VAL A 120 10.66 -13.12 12.55
CA VAL A 120 9.60 -13.55 13.48
C VAL A 120 8.88 -14.81 13.00
N MET A 121 8.65 -14.94 11.69
CA MET A 121 7.93 -16.09 11.11
C MET A 121 8.84 -17.18 10.54
N ASN A 122 10.17 -17.03 10.64
CA ASN A 122 11.16 -17.95 10.07
C ASN A 122 10.89 -18.29 8.59
N LEU A 123 10.66 -17.24 7.78
CA LEU A 123 10.30 -17.40 6.37
C LEU A 123 11.48 -17.87 5.52
N PRO A 124 11.28 -18.77 4.54
CA PRO A 124 12.30 -19.12 3.57
C PRO A 124 12.54 -17.97 2.60
N GLU A 125 13.78 -17.50 2.47
CA GLU A 125 14.11 -16.51 1.45
C GLU A 125 14.08 -17.15 0.04
N PRO A 126 13.54 -16.47 -0.99
CA PRO A 126 13.02 -15.09 -1.01
C PRO A 126 11.49 -14.95 -0.83
N GLN A 127 10.79 -15.97 -0.33
CA GLN A 127 9.32 -16.05 -0.38
C GLN A 127 8.62 -15.33 0.78
N GLY A 128 7.36 -14.93 0.56
CA GLY A 128 6.45 -14.42 1.60
C GLY A 128 6.66 -12.97 2.05
N THR A 129 7.54 -12.22 1.38
CA THR A 129 7.75 -10.78 1.62
C THR A 129 8.07 -9.98 0.35
N ALA A 130 7.72 -10.52 -0.81
CA ALA A 130 7.98 -9.91 -2.11
C ALA A 130 7.38 -8.49 -2.23
N PHE A 131 6.30 -8.18 -1.51
CA PHE A 131 5.72 -6.83 -1.41
C PHE A 131 6.76 -5.75 -1.11
N TYR A 132 7.75 -6.06 -0.26
CA TYR A 132 8.79 -5.12 0.14
C TYR A 132 9.97 -5.06 -0.84
N ASP A 133 9.94 -5.84 -1.92
CA ASP A 133 11.00 -5.89 -2.93
C ASP A 133 10.72 -4.95 -4.09
N PHE A 134 11.60 -3.96 -4.29
CA PHE A 134 11.55 -3.00 -5.38
C PHE A 134 12.57 -3.37 -6.45
N GLU A 135 12.34 -4.50 -7.14
CA GLU A 135 13.28 -5.09 -8.11
C GLU A 135 13.66 -4.13 -9.25
N GLN A 136 12.78 -3.19 -9.60
CA GLN A 136 12.99 -2.20 -10.67
C GLN A 136 13.72 -0.93 -10.19
N ILE A 137 13.91 -0.76 -8.88
CA ILE A 137 14.52 0.44 -8.28
C ILE A 137 15.87 0.07 -7.66
N SER A 138 16.96 0.37 -8.37
CA SER A 138 18.32 0.04 -7.92
C SER A 138 18.81 0.88 -6.73
N ASP A 139 18.32 2.12 -6.60
CA ASP A 139 18.66 3.03 -5.51
C ASP A 139 17.39 3.66 -4.93
N LEU A 140 16.92 3.12 -3.79
CA LEU A 140 15.72 3.60 -3.11
C LEU A 140 15.87 5.03 -2.58
N LYS A 141 17.08 5.47 -2.26
CA LYS A 141 17.30 6.84 -1.78
C LYS A 141 17.15 7.81 -2.94
N ALA A 142 17.87 7.57 -4.03
CA ALA A 142 17.77 8.40 -5.23
C ALA A 142 16.33 8.44 -5.78
N PHE A 143 15.61 7.32 -5.72
CA PHE A 143 14.22 7.28 -6.15
C PHE A 143 13.30 8.14 -5.27
N LYS A 144 13.45 8.09 -3.95
CA LYS A 144 12.69 8.96 -3.03
C LYS A 144 12.97 10.44 -3.28
N ASP A 145 14.23 10.77 -3.58
CA ASP A 145 14.61 12.16 -3.86
C ASP A 145 13.99 12.63 -5.20
N LYS A 146 14.02 11.79 -6.25
CA LYS A 146 13.29 12.02 -7.51
C LYS A 146 11.78 12.22 -7.27
N TYR A 147 11.16 11.35 -6.47
CA TYR A 147 9.73 11.45 -6.19
C TYR A 147 9.39 12.76 -5.50
N ARG A 148 10.18 13.20 -4.50
CA ARG A 148 9.98 14.50 -3.83
C ARG A 148 10.11 15.68 -4.78
N GLN A 149 11.13 15.67 -5.64
CA GLN A 149 11.32 16.71 -6.64
C GLN A 149 10.09 16.86 -7.55
N VAL A 150 9.48 15.74 -7.96
CA VAL A 150 8.23 15.75 -8.73
C VAL A 150 7.08 16.42 -7.97
N LEU A 151 6.99 16.24 -6.65
CA LEU A 151 5.98 16.92 -5.84
C LEU A 151 6.24 18.42 -5.76
N ASP A 152 7.51 18.80 -5.58
CA ASP A 152 7.93 20.21 -5.49
C ASP A 152 7.69 20.97 -6.80
N GLU A 153 7.78 20.28 -7.94
CA GLU A 153 7.62 20.85 -9.29
C GLU A 153 6.19 20.69 -9.85
N LEU A 154 5.27 20.07 -9.11
CA LEU A 154 3.93 19.78 -9.59
C LEU A 154 3.16 21.09 -9.87
N PRO A 155 2.62 21.30 -11.09
CA PRO A 155 2.00 22.56 -11.48
C PRO A 155 0.56 22.69 -10.95
N VAL A 156 0.42 22.78 -9.63
CA VAL A 156 -0.86 22.94 -8.93
C VAL A 156 -0.93 24.30 -8.22
N ASN A 157 -2.15 24.83 -8.08
CA ASN A 157 -2.38 26.02 -7.26
C ASN A 157 -2.48 25.65 -5.77
N GLU A 158 -2.46 26.67 -4.90
CA GLU A 158 -2.52 26.51 -3.44
C GLU A 158 -3.79 25.74 -3.00
N GLU A 159 -4.95 26.02 -3.61
CA GLU A 159 -6.20 25.31 -3.30
C GLU A 159 -6.10 23.80 -3.56
N THR A 160 -5.50 23.41 -4.69
CA THR A 160 -5.32 22.00 -5.05
C THR A 160 -4.28 21.35 -4.13
N ALA A 161 -3.21 22.07 -3.79
CA ALA A 161 -2.20 21.59 -2.84
C ALA A 161 -2.82 21.31 -1.45
N ASP A 162 -3.69 22.21 -0.96
CA ASP A 162 -4.41 22.02 0.30
C ASP A 162 -5.33 20.79 0.26
N LYS A 163 -6.04 20.57 -0.87
CA LYS A 163 -6.84 19.35 -1.06
C LYS A 163 -5.99 18.08 -1.06
N ILE A 164 -4.81 18.10 -1.69
CA ILE A 164 -3.88 16.95 -1.67
C ILE A 164 -3.41 16.66 -0.24
N VAL A 165 -3.07 17.69 0.55
CA VAL A 165 -2.67 17.53 1.95
C VAL A 165 -3.83 17.01 2.81
N ALA A 166 -5.04 17.54 2.62
CA ALA A 166 -6.23 17.04 3.30
C ALA A 166 -6.49 15.57 2.96
N GLU A 167 -6.36 15.20 1.69
CA GLU A 167 -6.54 13.82 1.24
C GLU A 167 -5.44 12.90 1.75
N ALA A 168 -4.21 13.37 1.89
CA ALA A 168 -3.14 12.57 2.48
C ALA A 168 -3.48 12.19 3.92
N ASN A 169 -4.07 13.11 4.70
CA ASN A 169 -4.56 12.81 6.04
C ASN A 169 -5.70 11.78 6.04
N THR A 170 -6.61 11.84 5.06
CA THR A 170 -7.66 10.83 4.85
C THR A 170 -7.05 9.47 4.54
N SER A 171 -6.12 9.41 3.59
CA SER A 171 -5.35 8.23 3.20
C SER A 171 -4.63 7.58 4.39
N PHE A 172 -3.98 8.38 5.24
CA PHE A 172 -3.37 7.90 6.49
C PHE A 172 -4.39 7.31 7.46
N LYS A 173 -5.54 7.97 7.66
CA LYS A 173 -6.61 7.46 8.55
C LYS A 173 -7.18 6.13 8.06
N LEU A 174 -7.47 6.01 6.77
CA LEU A 174 -7.95 4.78 6.14
C LEU A 174 -6.93 3.64 6.31
N ASN A 175 -5.64 3.95 6.19
CA ASN A 175 -4.59 2.97 6.43
C ASN A 175 -4.57 2.48 7.89
N ILE A 176 -4.69 3.40 8.85
CA ILE A 176 -4.75 3.06 10.28
C ILE A 176 -5.98 2.19 10.58
N GLN A 177 -7.16 2.54 10.04
CA GLN A 177 -8.38 1.77 10.23
C GLN A 177 -8.24 0.34 9.71
N MET A 178 -7.65 0.15 8.54
CA MET A 178 -7.38 -1.17 7.98
C MET A 178 -6.42 -1.99 8.85
N LEU A 179 -5.41 -1.36 9.45
CA LEU A 179 -4.52 -2.03 10.40
C LEU A 179 -5.22 -2.36 11.73
N GLN A 180 -6.06 -1.46 12.24
CA GLN A 180 -6.81 -1.66 13.48
C GLN A 180 -7.88 -2.74 13.38
N GLU A 181 -8.54 -2.88 12.22
CA GLU A 181 -9.52 -3.95 12.00
C GLU A 181 -8.86 -5.34 12.08
N LEU A 182 -7.62 -5.45 11.62
CA LEU A 182 -6.83 -6.66 11.81
C LEU A 182 -6.54 -6.86 13.30
N GLU A 183 -6.06 -5.84 14.02
CA GLU A 183 -5.81 -5.91 15.47
C GLU A 183 -7.06 -6.28 16.29
N GLY A 184 -8.22 -5.70 15.99
CA GLY A 184 -9.49 -5.96 16.66
C GLY A 184 -10.07 -7.34 16.38
N SER A 185 -9.82 -7.90 15.19
CA SER A 185 -10.18 -9.29 14.86
C SER A 185 -9.43 -10.32 15.70
N PHE A 186 -8.30 -9.95 16.33
CA PHE A 186 -7.54 -10.83 17.21
C PHE A 186 -8.04 -10.83 18.66
N ALA A 187 -8.64 -9.74 19.14
CA ALA A 187 -9.16 -9.65 20.51
C ALA A 187 -10.39 -10.52 20.75
N THR A 188 -11.15 -10.86 19.70
CA THR A 188 -12.39 -11.67 19.78
C THR A 188 -12.12 -13.18 19.79
N VAL A 189 -10.89 -13.64 19.53
CA VAL A 189 -10.55 -15.08 19.49
C VAL A 189 -10.04 -15.58 20.86
N VAL A 190 -9.86 -14.68 21.83
CA VAL A 190 -9.36 -15.00 23.19
C VAL A 190 -10.36 -14.63 24.29
N SER A 191 -11.65 -14.52 23.95
CA SER A 191 -12.74 -14.32 24.93
C SER A 191 -13.66 -15.52 24.98
#